data_AF-A0A0K2UCE4-F1
#
_entry.id   AF-A0A0K2UCE4-F1
#
_cell.length_a   1.000
_cell.length_b   1.000
_cell.length_c   1.000
_cell.angle_alpha   90.00
_cell.angle_beta   90.00
_cell.angle_gamma   90.00
#
_symmetry.space_group_name_H-M   'P 1'
#
loop_
_entity.id
_entity.type
_entity.pdbx_description
1 polymer ?
#
loop_
_entity_poly.entity_id
_entity_poly.type
_entity_poly.pdbx_seq_one_letter_code
_entity_poly.pdbx_strand_id
1 'polypeptide(L)'
;MKFVMLLSLAMAAAFVDAKPSCCHYNGQCYQPGSIITTFHHCCMQMTCSKGGTIYTNIIGKPKKCGCCRDPYNSPHSLIQNGGYGKTKFGRRFFCCDGRLVHTFSFVKPIRSPSRL
;
A
#
# COMPACT_ATOMS: atom_id res chain seq x y z
N MET A 1 -15.51 -36.06 -56.98
CA MET A 1 -16.32 -35.65 -55.82
C MET A 1 -15.79 -36.34 -54.58
N LYS A 2 -15.22 -35.56 -53.64
CA LYS A 2 -15.15 -35.78 -52.17
C LYS A 2 -13.91 -35.05 -51.64
N PHE A 3 -14.04 -33.73 -51.58
CA PHE A 3 -13.23 -32.88 -50.71
C PHE A 3 -13.57 -33.26 -49.27
N VAL A 4 -12.84 -34.21 -48.71
CA VAL A 4 -12.90 -34.56 -47.30
C VAL A 4 -11.47 -34.51 -46.81
N MET A 5 -11.23 -33.76 -45.72
CA MET A 5 -9.97 -33.57 -44.99
C MET A 5 -9.36 -32.16 -45.06
N LEU A 6 -10.17 -31.10 -44.94
CA LEU A 6 -9.69 -29.79 -44.50
C LEU A 6 -10.66 -29.18 -43.49
N LEU A 7 -10.93 -29.85 -42.38
CA LEU A 7 -11.70 -29.28 -41.28
C LEU A 7 -11.29 -29.88 -39.93
N SER A 8 -10.01 -29.73 -39.59
CA SER A 8 -9.48 -30.01 -38.25
C SER A 8 -8.52 -28.91 -37.79
N LEU A 9 -8.85 -27.65 -38.10
CA LEU A 9 -8.39 -26.48 -37.34
C LEU A 9 -9.56 -25.95 -36.49
N ALA A 10 -10.18 -26.84 -35.72
CA ALA A 10 -11.12 -26.45 -34.68
C ALA A 10 -10.38 -26.47 -33.34
N MET A 11 -10.28 -25.29 -32.74
CA MET A 11 -10.09 -25.11 -31.30
C MET A 11 -8.70 -25.41 -30.73
N ALA A 12 -7.69 -24.69 -31.24
CA ALA A 12 -6.75 -24.09 -30.30
C ALA A 12 -7.47 -22.90 -29.65
N ALA A 13 -8.38 -23.21 -28.72
CA ALA A 13 -8.84 -22.23 -27.75
C ALA A 13 -7.57 -21.74 -27.07
N ALA A 14 -7.15 -20.52 -27.40
CA ALA A 14 -6.24 -19.78 -26.57
C ALA A 14 -6.97 -19.59 -25.24
N PHE A 15 -6.84 -20.57 -24.36
CA PHE A 15 -6.88 -20.32 -22.94
C PHE A 15 -5.71 -19.36 -22.73
N VAL A 16 -6.00 -18.07 -22.89
CA VAL A 16 -5.22 -17.05 -22.22
C VAL A 16 -5.45 -17.42 -20.77
N ASP A 17 -4.55 -18.24 -20.23
CA ASP A 17 -4.43 -18.46 -18.81
C ASP A 17 -4.39 -17.06 -18.23
N ALA A 18 -5.54 -16.61 -17.74
CA ALA A 18 -5.65 -15.39 -17.00
C ALA A 18 -4.87 -15.70 -15.73
N LYS A 19 -3.54 -15.47 -15.78
CA LYS A 19 -2.64 -15.63 -14.66
C LYS A 19 -3.38 -15.03 -13.47
N PRO A 20 -3.68 -15.80 -12.42
CA PRO A 20 -4.44 -15.29 -11.30
C PRO A 20 -3.69 -14.04 -10.83
N SER A 21 -4.32 -12.88 -10.99
CA SER A 21 -3.65 -11.61 -10.70
C SER A 21 -3.50 -11.53 -9.19
N CYS A 22 -2.31 -11.91 -8.71
CA CYS A 22 -1.97 -11.82 -7.30
C CYS A 22 -1.43 -10.43 -6.98
N CYS A 23 -1.56 -10.03 -5.72
CA CYS A 23 -1.01 -8.77 -5.27
C CYS A 23 0.42 -8.97 -4.79
N HIS A 24 1.38 -8.27 -5.41
CA HIS A 24 2.75 -8.28 -4.96
C HIS A 24 2.97 -7.27 -3.83
N TYR A 25 3.35 -7.75 -2.65
CA TYR A 25 3.66 -6.92 -1.49
C TYR A 25 4.87 -7.48 -0.74
N ASN A 26 5.88 -6.64 -0.48
CA ASN A 26 7.14 -7.03 0.19
C ASN A 26 7.79 -8.32 -0.37
N GLY A 27 7.80 -8.47 -1.69
CA GLY A 27 8.39 -9.64 -2.36
C GLY A 27 7.54 -10.92 -2.32
N GLN A 28 6.35 -10.88 -1.71
CA GLN A 28 5.41 -12.00 -1.67
C GLN A 28 4.20 -11.75 -2.57
N CYS A 29 3.61 -12.84 -3.09
CA CYS A 29 2.44 -12.85 -3.98
C CYS A 29 1.22 -13.32 -3.18
N TYR A 30 0.29 -12.41 -2.91
CA TYR A 30 -0.91 -12.62 -2.12
C TYR A 30 -2.09 -12.94 -3.03
N GLN A 31 -2.83 -14.02 -2.73
CA GLN A 31 -3.99 -14.43 -3.53
C GLN A 31 -5.14 -13.42 -3.40
N PRO A 32 -5.97 -13.26 -4.45
CA PRO A 32 -7.21 -12.49 -4.35
C PRO A 32 -8.06 -12.82 -3.12
N GLY A 33 -8.57 -11.80 -2.44
CA GLY A 33 -9.37 -11.92 -1.22
C GLY A 33 -8.55 -12.11 0.05
N SER A 34 -7.23 -12.34 -0.04
CA SER A 34 -6.40 -12.48 1.16
C SER A 34 -6.16 -11.16 1.87
N ILE A 35 -6.05 -11.24 3.19
CA ILE A 35 -5.57 -10.16 4.04
C ILE A 35 -4.05 -10.17 3.98
N ILE A 36 -3.46 -9.08 3.50
CA ILE A 36 -2.01 -8.92 3.38
C ILE A 36 -1.41 -8.58 4.73
N THR A 37 -2.01 -7.59 5.42
CA THR A 37 -1.60 -7.18 6.76
C THR A 37 -2.70 -6.39 7.45
N THR A 38 -2.66 -6.33 8.78
CA THR A 38 -3.61 -5.58 9.60
C THR A 38 -2.87 -4.63 10.53
N PHE A 39 -3.21 -3.35 10.45
CA PHE A 39 -2.65 -2.30 11.31
C PHE A 39 -3.66 -1.95 12.39
N HIS A 40 -3.62 -2.67 13.52
CA HIS A 40 -4.57 -2.50 14.62
C HIS A 40 -4.59 -1.06 15.17
N HIS A 41 -3.43 -0.43 15.33
CA HIS A 41 -3.31 0.96 15.80
C HIS A 41 -3.93 1.98 14.83
N CYS A 42 -4.00 1.64 13.54
CA CYS A 42 -4.59 2.48 12.51
C CYS A 42 -6.05 2.13 12.22
N CYS A 43 -6.56 1.02 12.79
CA CYS A 43 -7.83 0.42 12.39
C CYS A 43 -7.94 0.22 10.86
N MET A 44 -6.84 -0.16 10.22
CA MET A 44 -6.78 -0.40 8.78
C MET A 44 -6.31 -1.81 8.47
N GLN A 45 -6.81 -2.35 7.37
CA GLN A 45 -6.43 -3.65 6.85
C GLN A 45 -6.10 -3.53 5.36
N MET A 46 -5.00 -4.15 4.95
CA MET A 46 -4.65 -4.27 3.55
C MET A 46 -5.17 -5.60 3.00
N THR A 47 -5.91 -5.54 1.90
CA THR A 47 -6.51 -6.71 1.26
C THR A 47 -6.14 -6.76 -0.21
N CYS A 48 -5.86 -7.96 -0.71
CA CYS A 48 -5.65 -8.18 -2.14
C CYS A 48 -7.00 -8.32 -2.85
N SER A 49 -7.20 -7.56 -3.93
CA SER A 49 -8.39 -7.70 -4.77
C SER A 49 -8.24 -8.77 -5.85
N LYS A 50 -9.37 -9.14 -6.46
CA LYS A 50 -9.43 -10.02 -7.63
C LYS A 50 -8.67 -9.51 -8.86
N GLY A 51 -8.38 -8.21 -8.95
CA GLY A 51 -7.62 -7.62 -10.06
C GLY A 51 -6.13 -7.40 -9.74
N GLY A 52 -5.58 -8.02 -8.68
CA GLY A 52 -4.17 -7.86 -8.30
C GLY A 52 -3.84 -6.49 -7.68
N THR A 53 -4.86 -5.68 -7.36
CA THR A 53 -4.70 -4.38 -6.72
C THR A 53 -4.83 -4.51 -5.20
N ILE A 54 -3.96 -3.82 -4.46
CA ILE A 54 -4.00 -3.77 -3.00
C ILE A 54 -4.89 -2.62 -2.54
N TYR A 55 -5.90 -2.93 -1.75
CA TYR A 55 -6.79 -1.96 -1.12
C TYR A 55 -6.49 -1.84 0.36
N THR A 56 -6.72 -0.64 0.91
CA THR A 56 -6.66 -0.40 2.36
C THR A 56 -8.06 -0.06 2.84
N ASN A 57 -8.60 -0.88 3.73
CA ASN A 57 -9.94 -0.75 4.28
C ASN A 57 -9.87 -0.35 5.75
N ILE A 58 -10.79 0.49 6.22
CA ILE A 58 -10.92 0.84 7.64
C ILE A 58 -11.78 -0.25 8.31
N ILE A 59 -11.24 -0.92 9.32
CA ILE A 59 -11.87 -2.04 10.04
C ILE A 59 -12.31 -1.69 11.47
N GLY A 60 -12.19 -0.42 11.89
CA GLY A 60 -12.51 0.02 13.25
C GLY A 60 -13.02 1.45 13.33
N LYS A 61 -13.23 1.97 14.54
CA LYS A 61 -13.81 3.31 14.76
C LYS A 61 -12.73 4.40 14.59
N PRO A 62 -12.83 5.31 13.61
CA PRO A 62 -11.81 6.32 13.32
C PRO A 62 -11.47 7.26 14.50
N LYS A 63 -12.39 7.43 15.44
CA LYS A 63 -12.20 8.29 16.62
C LYS A 63 -11.27 7.69 17.69
N LYS A 64 -10.93 6.39 17.62
CA LYS A 64 -10.06 5.70 18.60
C LYS A 64 -8.72 5.21 18.02
N CYS A 65 -8.57 5.27 16.70
CA CYS A 65 -7.43 4.75 15.97
C CYS A 65 -7.29 5.57 14.68
N GLY A 66 -6.06 5.92 14.32
CA GLY A 66 -5.82 6.86 13.23
C GLY A 66 -4.39 6.80 12.76
N CYS A 67 -4.24 6.73 11.45
CA CYS A 67 -2.96 6.87 10.77
C CYS A 67 -3.17 7.66 9.49
N CYS A 68 -2.10 8.26 9.03
CA CYS A 68 -2.06 9.00 7.79
C CYS A 68 -1.17 8.25 6.80
N ARG A 69 -1.49 8.31 5.51
CA ARG A 69 -0.59 7.76 4.49
C ARG A 69 0.65 8.64 4.36
N ASP A 70 1.85 8.05 4.37
CA ASP A 70 3.09 8.82 4.19
C ASP A 70 3.36 9.10 2.70
N PRO A 71 3.32 10.36 2.24
CA PRO A 71 3.56 10.68 0.83
C PRO A 71 5.01 10.54 0.41
N TYR A 72 5.96 10.52 1.35
CA TYR A 72 7.40 10.48 1.07
C TYR A 72 8.03 9.11 1.21
N ASN A 73 7.26 8.10 1.61
CA ASN A 73 7.72 6.74 1.77
C ASN A 73 7.05 5.77 0.78
N SER A 74 6.99 4.47 1.08
CA SER A 74 6.37 3.50 0.18
C SER A 74 4.85 3.76 0.04
N PRO A 75 4.21 3.31 -1.06
CA PRO A 75 2.79 3.55 -1.30
C PRO A 75 1.86 3.08 -0.18
N HIS A 76 2.31 2.13 0.64
CA HIS A 76 1.55 1.54 1.74
C HIS A 76 2.09 1.93 3.12
N SER A 77 3.06 2.84 3.18
CA SER A 77 3.60 3.35 4.43
C SER A 77 2.59 4.25 5.14
N LEU A 78 2.50 4.08 6.45
CA LEU A 78 1.57 4.79 7.32
C LEU A 78 2.35 5.52 8.42
N ILE A 79 1.86 6.71 8.76
CA ILE A 79 2.28 7.52 9.89
C ILE A 79 1.23 7.33 10.97
N GLN A 80 1.62 6.88 12.16
CA GLN A 80 0.71 6.80 13.30
C GLN A 80 0.23 8.18 13.73
N ASN A 81 -0.99 8.29 14.27
CA ASN A 81 -1.46 9.55 14.85
C ASN A 81 -0.50 10.04 15.94
N GLY A 82 -0.13 11.32 15.91
CA GLY A 82 0.91 11.91 16.75
C GLY A 82 2.35 11.62 16.28
N GLY A 83 2.52 10.93 15.15
CA GLY A 83 3.82 10.56 14.59
C GLY A 83 4.27 11.44 13.42
N TYR A 84 5.55 11.32 13.08
CA TYR A 84 6.15 11.92 11.89
C TYR A 84 6.48 10.86 10.85
N GLY A 85 6.24 11.18 9.58
CA GLY A 85 6.64 10.37 8.44
C GLY A 85 8.09 10.58 8.04
N LYS A 86 8.46 10.00 6.91
CA LYS A 86 9.81 10.06 6.34
C LYS A 86 10.18 11.48 5.95
N THR A 87 11.41 11.87 6.28
CA THR A 87 11.98 13.14 5.85
C THR A 87 12.46 13.05 4.40
N LYS A 88 12.05 13.99 3.55
CA LYS A 88 12.52 14.16 2.18
C LYS A 88 12.75 15.64 1.91
N PHE A 89 13.91 16.00 1.37
CA PHE A 89 14.29 17.40 1.10
C PHE A 89 14.13 18.33 2.33
N GLY A 90 14.48 17.86 3.54
CA GLY A 90 14.35 18.61 4.80
C GLY A 90 12.92 18.81 5.30
N ARG A 91 11.92 18.20 4.64
CA ARG A 91 10.50 18.28 4.97
C ARG A 91 9.97 16.91 5.38
N ARG A 92 8.96 16.89 6.23
CA ARG A 92 8.28 15.64 6.64
C ARG A 92 6.82 15.93 6.97
N PHE A 93 5.97 14.91 6.87
CA PHE A 93 4.59 15.03 7.30
C PHE A 93 4.43 14.61 8.76
N PHE A 94 3.52 15.26 9.47
CA PHE A 94 3.03 14.89 10.78
C PHE A 94 1.58 14.41 10.65
N CYS A 95 1.21 13.34 11.35
CA CYS A 95 -0.17 12.88 11.38
C CYS A 95 -0.86 13.40 12.64
N CYS A 96 -1.91 14.20 12.47
CA CYS A 96 -2.71 14.77 13.55
C CYS A 96 -4.18 14.43 13.33
N ASP A 97 -4.74 13.58 14.19
CA ASP A 97 -6.10 13.07 14.16
C ASP A 97 -6.53 12.57 12.78
N GLY A 98 -5.65 11.79 12.14
CA GLY A 98 -5.87 11.22 10.81
C GLY A 98 -5.70 12.22 9.66
N ARG A 99 -5.22 13.44 9.93
CA ARG A 99 -4.90 14.46 8.93
C ARG A 99 -3.41 14.65 8.79
N LEU A 100 -2.95 14.71 7.54
CA LEU A 100 -1.56 15.04 7.22
C LEU A 100 -1.33 16.54 7.37
N VAL A 101 -0.35 16.89 8.18
CA VAL A 101 0.18 18.24 8.33
C VAL A 101 1.60 18.26 7.78
N HIS A 102 1.87 19.12 6.80
CA HIS A 102 3.21 19.25 6.24
C HIS A 102 4.09 20.10 7.17
N THR A 103 5.27 19.61 7.53
CA THR A 103 6.17 20.26 8.50
C THR A 103 7.60 20.34 7.96
N PHE A 104 8.34 21.35 8.42
CA PHE A 104 9.77 21.46 8.17
C PHE A 104 10.53 20.78 9.31
N SER A 105 11.49 19.93 8.97
CA SER A 105 12.41 19.37 9.95
C SER A 105 13.66 20.23 9.98
N PHE A 106 13.55 21.48 10.47
CA PHE A 106 14.74 22.21 10.88
C PHE A 106 15.24 21.59 12.18
N VAL A 107 15.98 20.48 12.06
CA VAL A 107 16.86 20.05 13.15
C VAL A 107 18.00 21.07 13.17
N LYS A 108 17.76 22.27 13.72
CA LYS A 108 18.89 23.03 14.25
C LYS A 108 19.45 22.14 15.36
N PRO A 109 20.71 21.70 15.30
CA PRO A 109 21.31 21.10 16.47
C PRO A 109 21.12 22.11 17.61
N ILE A 110 20.52 21.67 18.70
CA ILE A 110 20.58 22.41 19.96
C ILE A 110 22.09 22.42 20.25
N ARG A 111 22.78 23.51 19.89
CA ARG A 111 24.11 23.77 20.43
C ARG A 111 23.86 23.87 21.92
N SER A 112 24.24 22.82 22.64
CA SER A 112 24.36 22.89 24.10
C SER A 112 25.10 24.20 24.39
N PRO A 113 24.59 25.09 25.25
CA PRO A 113 25.31 26.31 25.56
C PRO A 113 26.68 25.89 26.06
N SER A 114 27.71 26.28 25.32
CA SER A 114 29.10 26.16 25.76
C SER A 114 29.16 26.79 27.14
N ARG A 115 29.44 25.99 28.18
CA ARG A 115 29.76 26.52 29.50
C ARG A 115 30.96 27.47 29.31
N LEU A 116 30.77 28.70 29.79
CA LEU A 116 31.82 29.68 30.05
C LEU A 116 32.92 29.08 30.93
#